data_AF-A0A3R8SRB1-F1
#
_entry.id   AF-A0A3R8SRB1-F1
#
_cell.length_a   1.000
_cell.length_b   1.000
_cell.length_c   1.000
_cell.angle_alpha   90.00
_cell.angle_beta   90.00
_cell.angle_gamma   90.00
#
_symmetry.space_group_name_H-M   'P 1'
#
loop_
_entity.id
_entity.type
_entity.pdbx_description
1 polymer ?
#
loop_
_entity_poly.entity_id
_entity_poly.type
_entity_poly.pdbx_seq_one_letter_code
_entity_poly.pdbx_strand_id
1 'polypeptide(L)'
;MSLLYESSIQGEYNYNELNLERLYVEIERNDIRISFDKLLIYLKATSNHYNPIKNYFHNLLPKWDGYDYIGELVSKIVVNEHQEFFNLQFRKFLVRTILCACEKKIVNKNAIIFYSPKQNIGKSTFIRYLCPPILEEYIAENISNDKDSIIKIAKCLIINLDEMQNFMTKDIEFTKSLISKDSINERLPYGRKSERIERIASFLGSTNQIGILKDNSNVRWLVFEVDHFDFSYSTIDINKVWSHAYHLAYHDKSFNPFLTADELNYNDAKNSKFRAFTREEEEIIAFVEHSEDEKDFLTVTELCFQLKKVFINKNPIVLGRLLNNIGYKTIRIGDERTKKYKIKLSNYYHEFFRM
;
A
#
# COMPACT_ATOMS: atom_id res chain seq x y z
N MET A 1 -7.40 -23.20 -3.23
CA MET A 1 -6.70 -23.03 -1.95
C MET A 1 -5.62 -24.09 -2.00
N SER A 2 -4.33 -23.76 -1.91
CA SER A 2 -3.39 -24.79 -1.45
C SER A 2 -3.80 -24.98 0.01
N LEU A 3 -4.65 -25.98 0.25
CA LEU A 3 -5.01 -26.39 1.59
C LEU A 3 -3.72 -27.00 2.13
N LEU A 4 -2.93 -26.19 2.82
CA LEU A 4 -1.93 -26.72 3.71
C LEU A 4 -2.72 -27.38 4.83
N TYR A 5 -2.58 -28.69 4.93
CA TYR A 5 -3.14 -29.42 6.05
C TYR A 5 -2.11 -29.32 7.16
N GLU A 6 -2.58 -29.05 8.37
CA GLU A 6 -1.74 -29.17 9.56
C GLU A 6 -2.30 -30.28 10.44
N SER A 7 -1.43 -30.95 11.18
CA SER A 7 -1.79 -32.01 12.11
C SER A 7 -1.03 -31.87 13.41
N SER A 8 -1.68 -32.23 14.51
CA SER A 8 -1.07 -32.37 15.83
C SER A 8 -1.43 -33.74 16.40
N ILE A 9 -0.63 -34.22 17.36
CA ILE A 9 -0.97 -35.41 18.13
C ILE A 9 -2.25 -35.13 18.91
N GLN A 10 -3.15 -36.12 19.02
CA GLN A 10 -4.39 -35.96 19.75
C GLN A 10 -4.11 -35.59 21.22
N GLY A 11 -4.61 -34.43 21.66
CA GLY A 11 -4.35 -33.87 22.98
C GLY A 11 -3.23 -32.84 23.03
N GLU A 12 -2.47 -32.68 21.94
CA GLU A 12 -1.49 -31.62 21.76
C GLU A 12 -2.03 -30.53 20.81
N TYR A 13 -1.66 -29.29 21.07
CA TYR A 13 -2.05 -28.12 20.25
C TYR A 13 -0.88 -27.59 19.40
N ASN A 14 0.17 -28.38 19.21
CA ASN A 14 1.30 -28.08 18.35
C ASN A 14 1.06 -28.64 16.95
N TYR A 15 0.53 -27.81 16.07
CA TYR A 15 0.23 -28.18 14.69
C TYR A 15 1.48 -28.03 13.82
N ASN A 16 1.74 -29.01 12.96
CA ASN A 16 2.80 -28.99 11.97
C ASN A 16 2.22 -29.29 10.59
N GLU A 17 2.86 -28.78 9.53
CA GLU A 17 2.46 -29.07 8.14
C GLU A 17 2.43 -30.59 7.90
N LEU A 18 1.28 -31.06 7.42
CA LEU A 18 1.01 -32.45 7.10
C LEU A 18 1.41 -32.71 5.63
N ASN A 19 2.52 -33.41 5.44
CA ASN A 19 2.92 -33.91 4.13
C ASN A 19 1.99 -35.08 3.72
N LEU A 20 1.15 -34.84 2.71
CA LEU A 20 0.11 -35.77 2.27
C LEU A 20 0.68 -37.03 1.63
N GLU A 21 1.77 -36.91 0.87
CA GLU A 21 2.45 -38.04 0.25
C GLU A 21 3.05 -38.97 1.30
N ARG A 22 3.67 -38.41 2.35
CA ARG A 22 4.24 -39.16 3.46
C ARG A 22 3.14 -39.88 4.26
N LEU A 23 2.04 -39.19 4.57
CA LEU A 23 0.88 -39.79 5.22
C LEU A 23 0.31 -40.95 4.38
N TYR A 24 0.21 -40.77 3.07
CA TYR A 24 -0.28 -41.80 2.17
C TYR A 24 0.59 -43.07 2.20
N VAL A 25 1.92 -42.91 2.11
CA VAL A 25 2.86 -44.03 2.22
C VAL A 25 2.78 -44.73 3.58
N GLU A 26 2.58 -43.98 4.66
CA GLU A 26 2.44 -44.54 6.01
C GLU A 26 1.14 -45.34 6.18
N ILE A 27 0.03 -44.86 5.61
CA ILE A 27 -1.25 -45.59 5.59
C ILE A 27 -1.10 -46.91 4.82
N GLU A 28 -0.44 -46.90 3.65
CA GLU A 28 -0.20 -48.12 2.87
C GLU A 28 0.71 -49.12 3.61
N ARG A 29 1.73 -48.62 4.34
CA ARG A 29 2.62 -49.47 5.17
C ARG A 29 1.89 -50.16 6.33
N ASN A 30 0.75 -49.62 6.76
CA ASN A 30 -0.10 -50.23 7.78
C ASN A 30 -1.22 -51.10 7.17
N ASP A 31 -1.03 -51.57 5.92
CA ASP A 31 -1.95 -52.44 5.18
C ASP A 31 -3.35 -51.85 4.92
N ILE A 32 -3.52 -50.53 5.08
CA ILE A 32 -4.78 -49.85 4.76
C ILE A 32 -4.77 -49.43 3.29
N ARG A 33 -5.52 -50.16 2.46
CA ARG A 33 -5.65 -49.85 1.03
C ARG A 33 -6.67 -48.75 0.77
N ILE A 34 -6.18 -47.57 0.41
CA ILE A 34 -7.00 -46.43 0.01
C ILE A 34 -6.39 -45.75 -1.22
N SER A 35 -7.21 -45.18 -2.11
CA SER A 35 -6.69 -44.34 -3.18
C SER A 35 -6.35 -42.95 -2.65
N PHE A 36 -5.36 -42.28 -3.24
CA PHE A 36 -4.98 -40.91 -2.84
C PHE A 36 -6.16 -39.93 -2.90
N ASP A 37 -6.99 -40.01 -3.94
CA ASP A 37 -8.21 -39.20 -4.05
C ASP A 37 -9.18 -39.40 -2.88
N LYS A 38 -9.34 -40.65 -2.42
CA LYS A 38 -10.24 -40.97 -1.30
C LYS A 38 -9.66 -40.49 0.02
N LEU A 39 -8.33 -40.53 0.21
CA LEU A 39 -7.65 -39.91 1.35
C LEU A 39 -7.93 -38.39 1.39
N LEU A 40 -7.79 -37.69 0.27
CA LEU A 40 -8.08 -36.25 0.19
C LEU A 40 -9.54 -35.92 0.54
N ILE A 41 -10.49 -36.77 0.14
CA ILE A 41 -11.91 -36.61 0.50
C ILE A 41 -12.09 -36.72 2.01
N TYR A 42 -11.49 -37.73 2.66
CA TYR A 42 -11.58 -37.88 4.12
C TYR A 42 -10.97 -36.70 4.84
N LEU A 43 -9.75 -36.29 4.48
CA LEU A 43 -9.09 -35.13 5.09
C LEU A 43 -9.95 -33.87 4.95
N LYS A 44 -10.50 -33.60 3.77
CA LYS A 44 -11.43 -32.46 3.60
C LYS A 44 -12.68 -32.54 4.47
N ALA A 45 -13.20 -33.75 4.71
CA ALA A 45 -14.41 -33.95 5.51
C ALA A 45 -14.13 -33.87 7.01
N THR A 46 -12.94 -34.24 7.47
CA THR A 46 -12.59 -34.31 8.90
C THR A 46 -11.82 -33.10 9.40
N SER A 47 -11.16 -32.34 8.51
CA SER A 47 -10.37 -31.16 8.90
C SER A 47 -11.23 -29.93 9.11
N ASN A 48 -10.96 -29.22 10.20
CA ASN A 48 -11.54 -27.90 10.44
C ASN A 48 -10.76 -26.86 9.64
N HIS A 49 -11.49 -26.00 8.93
CA HIS A 49 -10.89 -24.88 8.22
C HIS A 49 -10.77 -23.70 9.19
N TYR A 50 -9.58 -23.10 9.26
CA TYR A 50 -9.38 -21.85 9.97
C TYR A 50 -8.54 -20.90 9.13
N ASN A 51 -8.60 -19.61 9.46
CA ASN A 51 -7.74 -18.60 8.88
C ASN A 51 -6.61 -18.31 9.88
N PRO A 52 -5.35 -18.64 9.56
CA PRO A 52 -4.21 -18.50 10.48
C PRO A 52 -4.00 -17.07 10.96
N ILE A 53 -4.21 -16.07 10.10
CA ILE A 53 -4.10 -14.66 10.45
C ILE A 53 -5.20 -14.25 11.44
N LYS A 54 -6.46 -14.66 11.19
CA LYS A 54 -7.56 -14.40 12.14
C LYS A 54 -7.33 -15.11 13.47
N ASN A 55 -6.87 -16.36 13.43
CA ASN A 55 -6.56 -17.12 14.63
C ASN A 55 -5.46 -16.44 15.46
N TYR A 56 -4.41 -15.95 14.80
CA TYR A 56 -3.35 -15.18 15.45
C TYR A 56 -3.92 -13.98 16.22
N PHE A 57 -4.68 -13.10 15.55
CA PHE A 57 -5.21 -11.89 16.17
C PHE A 57 -6.24 -12.17 17.27
N HIS A 58 -7.13 -13.15 17.08
CA HIS A 58 -8.23 -13.38 18.04
C HIS A 58 -7.86 -14.30 19.21
N ASN A 59 -6.91 -15.23 19.02
CA ASN A 59 -6.69 -16.33 19.96
C ASN A 59 -5.25 -16.45 20.47
N LEU A 60 -4.23 -16.00 19.72
CA LEU A 60 -2.83 -16.24 20.08
C LEU A 60 -2.13 -15.02 20.69
N LEU A 61 -2.69 -13.81 20.52
CA LEU A 61 -2.11 -12.60 21.09
C LEU A 61 -2.21 -12.60 22.63
N PRO A 62 -1.18 -12.09 23.34
CA PRO A 62 -1.31 -11.80 24.76
C PRO A 62 -2.34 -10.70 24.97
N LYS A 63 -2.94 -10.64 26.16
CA LYS A 63 -3.79 -9.50 26.54
C LYS A 63 -2.93 -8.24 26.65
N TRP A 64 -3.45 -7.13 26.13
CA TRP A 64 -2.78 -5.84 26.29
C TRP A 64 -2.77 -5.44 27.77
N ASP A 65 -1.61 -4.98 28.24
CA ASP A 65 -1.31 -4.67 29.63
C ASP A 65 -1.42 -3.17 29.97
N GLY A 66 -1.81 -2.33 29.01
CA GLY A 66 -1.91 -0.89 29.17
C GLY A 66 -0.68 -0.10 28.70
N TYR A 67 0.43 -0.77 28.35
CA TYR A 67 1.66 -0.09 27.92
C TYR A 67 1.62 0.34 26.45
N ASP A 68 2.22 1.49 26.13
CA ASP A 68 2.25 2.03 24.76
C ASP A 68 3.33 1.40 23.87
N TYR A 69 3.20 0.10 23.58
CA TYR A 69 4.14 -0.63 22.71
C TYR A 69 4.25 -0.07 21.29
N ILE A 70 3.17 0.51 20.74
CA ILE A 70 3.22 1.15 19.42
C ILE A 70 4.07 2.42 19.52
N GLY A 71 3.86 3.23 20.56
CA GLY A 71 4.66 4.42 20.85
C GLY A 71 6.15 4.09 21.04
N GLU A 72 6.45 3.05 21.81
CA GLU A 72 7.82 2.54 21.98
C GLU A 72 8.42 2.13 20.63
N LEU A 73 7.69 1.38 19.81
CA LEU A 73 8.18 0.96 18.49
C LEU A 73 8.45 2.15 17.56
N VAL A 74 7.53 3.11 17.45
CA VAL A 74 7.74 4.28 16.56
C VAL A 74 8.83 5.21 17.08
N SER A 75 9.12 5.20 18.39
CA SER A 75 10.27 5.94 18.94
C SER A 75 11.62 5.45 18.41
N LYS A 76 11.67 4.21 17.88
CA LYS A 76 12.85 3.61 17.24
C LYS A 76 12.98 3.93 15.76
N ILE A 77 12.13 4.82 15.24
CA ILE A 77 12.09 5.20 13.84
C ILE A 77 12.14 6.73 13.77
N VAL A 78 13.26 7.26 13.29
CA VAL A 78 13.46 8.71 13.20
C VAL A 78 13.15 9.16 11.78
N VAL A 79 12.12 9.99 11.63
CA VAL A 79 11.77 10.63 10.35
C VAL A 79 12.25 12.08 10.32
N ASN A 80 12.66 12.56 9.14
CA ASN A 80 13.24 13.90 8.98
C ASN A 80 12.24 15.02 9.26
N GLU A 81 10.98 14.80 8.87
CA GLU A 81 9.89 15.77 9.04
C GLU A 81 8.62 15.03 9.51
N HIS A 82 7.76 15.74 10.23
CA HIS A 82 6.41 15.28 10.58
C HIS A 82 6.36 14.02 11.49
N GLN A 83 7.26 13.91 12.47
CA GLN A 83 7.32 12.75 13.38
C GLN A 83 5.99 12.45 14.09
N GLU A 84 5.27 13.46 14.59
CA GLU A 84 3.96 13.25 15.23
C GLU A 84 2.93 12.68 14.26
N PHE A 85 2.92 13.17 13.01
CA PHE A 85 2.05 12.65 11.97
C PHE A 85 2.42 11.21 11.59
N PHE A 86 3.72 10.88 11.54
CA PHE A 86 4.19 9.51 11.37
C PHE A 86 3.69 8.60 12.49
N ASN A 87 3.92 8.97 13.75
CA ASN A 87 3.50 8.20 14.92
C ASN A 87 1.99 7.92 14.89
N LEU A 88 1.19 8.93 14.59
CA LEU A 88 -0.27 8.81 14.46
C LEU A 88 -0.67 7.89 13.31
N GLN A 89 -0.14 8.11 12.11
CA GLN A 89 -0.50 7.34 10.92
C GLN A 89 -0.04 5.89 11.00
N PHE A 90 1.11 5.63 11.62
CA PHE A 90 1.63 4.28 11.86
C PHE A 90 0.73 3.52 12.83
N ARG A 91 0.32 4.14 13.95
CA ARG A 91 -0.66 3.55 14.88
C ARG A 91 -1.98 3.21 14.17
N LYS A 92 -2.53 4.16 13.41
CA LYS A 92 -3.73 3.93 12.59
C LYS A 92 -3.53 2.83 11.54
N PHE A 93 -2.33 2.72 10.95
CA PHE A 93 -2.02 1.71 9.95
C PHE A 93 -2.03 0.29 10.53
N LEU A 94 -1.45 0.07 11.72
CA LEU A 94 -1.50 -1.24 12.38
C LEU A 94 -2.95 -1.65 12.67
N VAL A 95 -3.76 -0.75 13.21
CA VAL A 95 -5.18 -1.01 13.48
C VAL A 95 -5.95 -1.33 12.19
N ARG A 96 -5.74 -0.55 11.12
CA ARG A 96 -6.33 -0.86 9.81
C ARG A 96 -5.87 -2.19 9.24
N THR A 97 -4.64 -2.61 9.53
CA THR A 97 -4.11 -3.91 9.09
C THR A 97 -4.88 -5.05 9.73
N ILE A 98 -5.14 -4.98 11.04
CA ILE A 98 -5.97 -5.97 11.75
C ILE A 98 -7.39 -5.99 11.19
N LEU A 99 -8.04 -4.82 11.11
CA LEU A 99 -9.41 -4.73 10.61
C LEU A 99 -9.53 -5.24 9.17
N CYS A 100 -8.53 -4.95 8.31
CA CYS A 100 -8.50 -5.46 6.94
C CYS A 100 -8.39 -6.99 6.88
N ALA A 101 -7.66 -7.60 7.81
CA ALA A 101 -7.45 -9.03 7.82
C ALA A 101 -8.61 -9.81 8.46
N CYS A 102 -9.25 -9.23 9.47
CA CYS A 102 -10.25 -9.89 10.30
C CYS A 102 -11.69 -9.54 9.92
N GLU A 103 -11.97 -8.29 9.57
CA GLU A 103 -13.33 -7.80 9.31
C GLU A 103 -13.73 -7.85 7.85
N LYS A 104 -14.96 -8.30 7.60
CA LYS A 104 -15.52 -8.27 6.25
C LYS A 104 -15.75 -6.83 5.81
N LYS A 105 -15.46 -6.55 4.54
CA LYS A 105 -15.70 -5.24 3.88
C LYS A 105 -14.88 -4.05 4.41
N ILE A 106 -14.01 -4.24 5.41
CA ILE A 106 -13.04 -3.21 5.80
C ILE A 106 -11.76 -3.46 5.03
N VAL A 107 -11.26 -2.43 4.35
CA VAL A 107 -10.01 -2.50 3.60
C VAL A 107 -9.10 -1.35 3.97
N ASN A 108 -7.84 -1.68 4.26
CA ASN A 108 -6.79 -0.67 4.37
C ASN A 108 -6.44 -0.14 2.97
N LYS A 109 -6.93 1.06 2.65
CA LYS A 109 -6.74 1.73 1.35
C LYS A 109 -5.48 2.58 1.29
N ASN A 110 -4.63 2.51 2.30
CA ASN A 110 -3.41 3.28 2.40
C ASN A 110 -2.20 2.35 2.52
N ALA A 111 -1.10 2.77 1.92
CA ALA A 111 0.20 2.13 2.03
C ALA A 111 1.19 3.09 2.68
N ILE A 112 1.97 2.61 3.65
CA ILE A 112 3.08 3.38 4.21
C ILE A 112 4.33 3.09 3.39
N ILE A 113 4.98 4.14 2.90
CA ILE A 113 6.21 4.04 2.12
C ILE A 113 7.34 4.72 2.90
N PHE A 114 8.39 3.95 3.21
CA PHE A 114 9.61 4.47 3.80
C PHE A 114 10.56 4.90 2.69
N TYR A 115 10.82 6.20 2.61
CA TYR A 115 11.80 6.78 1.71
C TYR A 115 13.06 7.14 2.48
N SER A 116 14.23 6.87 1.91
CA SER A 116 15.47 7.49 2.39
C SER A 116 16.52 7.46 1.30
N PRO A 117 17.26 8.55 1.04
CA PRO A 117 18.35 8.54 0.07
C PRO A 117 19.51 7.63 0.50
N LYS A 118 19.60 7.29 1.80
CA LYS A 118 20.59 6.36 2.34
C LYS A 118 20.16 4.92 2.07
N GLN A 119 21.02 4.15 1.41
CA GLN A 119 20.85 2.72 1.24
C GLN A 119 21.14 1.97 2.54
N ASN A 120 20.57 0.76 2.69
CA ASN A 120 20.85 -0.16 3.79
C ASN A 120 20.57 0.36 5.21
N ILE A 121 19.68 1.34 5.39
CA ILE A 121 19.26 1.81 6.72
C ILE A 121 18.27 0.88 7.44
N GLY A 122 17.95 -0.30 6.87
CA GLY A 122 17.07 -1.29 7.50
C GLY A 122 15.58 -1.21 7.18
N LYS A 123 15.15 -0.44 6.16
CA LYS A 123 13.72 -0.29 5.77
C LYS A 123 13.00 -1.63 5.58
N SER A 124 13.51 -2.48 4.68
CA SER A 124 12.89 -3.77 4.36
C SER A 124 12.96 -4.75 5.55
N THR A 125 14.05 -4.69 6.32
CA THR A 125 14.20 -5.46 7.56
C THR A 125 13.15 -5.07 8.60
N PHE A 126 12.88 -3.78 8.76
CA PHE A 126 11.82 -3.30 9.63
C PHE A 126 10.43 -3.76 9.16
N ILE A 127 10.14 -3.69 7.86
CA ILE A 127 8.87 -4.19 7.30
C ILE A 127 8.71 -5.70 7.59
N ARG A 128 9.76 -6.50 7.41
CA ARG A 128 9.75 -7.93 7.75
C ARG A 128 9.53 -8.15 9.24
N TYR A 129 10.17 -7.36 10.11
CA TYR A 129 9.98 -7.42 11.56
C TYR A 129 8.52 -7.19 11.99
N LEU A 130 7.74 -6.39 11.24
CA LEU A 130 6.32 -6.20 11.55
C LEU A 130 5.49 -7.47 11.35
N CYS A 131 5.97 -8.43 10.56
CA CYS A 131 5.34 -9.72 10.41
C CYS A 131 5.74 -10.62 11.59
N PRO A 132 4.78 -11.07 12.44
CA PRO A 132 5.08 -11.98 13.53
C PRO A 132 5.72 -13.27 13.02
N PRO A 133 6.66 -13.90 13.74
CA PRO A 133 7.30 -15.14 13.29
C PRO A 133 6.31 -16.27 12.95
N ILE A 134 5.23 -16.41 13.71
CA ILE A 134 4.17 -17.40 13.44
C ILE A 134 3.41 -17.12 12.13
N LEU A 135 3.55 -15.92 11.57
CA LEU A 135 2.95 -15.51 10.31
C LEU A 135 3.99 -15.27 9.20
N GLU A 136 5.21 -15.79 9.33
CA GLU A 136 6.31 -15.53 8.37
C GLU A 136 5.98 -15.91 6.92
N GLU A 137 5.12 -16.92 6.70
CA GLU A 137 4.66 -17.31 5.36
C GLU A 137 3.59 -16.36 4.78
N TYR A 138 3.05 -15.46 5.61
CA TYR A 138 2.00 -14.52 5.25
C TYR A 138 2.53 -13.10 5.00
N ILE A 139 3.83 -12.95 4.74
CA ILE A 139 4.40 -11.77 4.09
C ILE A 139 4.82 -12.12 2.67
N ALA A 140 4.49 -11.26 1.71
CA ALA A 140 5.00 -11.40 0.36
C ALA A 140 5.81 -10.16 -0.02
N GLU A 141 6.97 -10.41 -0.62
CA GLU A 141 7.79 -9.38 -1.24
C GLU A 141 7.52 -9.35 -2.73
N ASN A 142 7.47 -8.13 -3.29
CA ASN A 142 7.32 -7.84 -4.72
C ASN A 142 6.02 -8.38 -5.35
N ILE A 143 5.25 -7.47 -5.96
CA ILE A 143 4.05 -7.80 -6.72
C ILE A 143 4.30 -7.42 -8.18
N SER A 144 4.13 -8.40 -9.06
CA SER A 144 4.06 -8.21 -10.51
C SER A 144 2.61 -8.25 -11.00
N ASN A 145 2.38 -7.79 -12.24
CA ASN A 145 1.06 -7.83 -12.85
C ASN A 145 0.71 -9.24 -13.37
N ASP A 146 0.57 -10.18 -12.43
CA ASP A 146 0.28 -11.58 -12.70
C ASP A 146 -0.76 -12.12 -11.70
N LYS A 147 -1.34 -13.28 -12.02
CA LYS A 147 -2.41 -13.88 -11.22
C LYS A 147 -1.95 -14.31 -9.83
N ASP A 148 -0.70 -14.75 -9.68
CA ASP A 148 -0.21 -15.20 -8.37
C ASP A 148 -0.07 -14.00 -7.43
N SER A 149 0.37 -12.84 -7.95
CA SER A 149 0.38 -11.58 -7.20
C SER A 149 -1.00 -11.10 -6.76
N ILE A 150 -2.03 -11.28 -7.60
CA ILE A 150 -3.42 -11.01 -7.21
C ILE A 150 -3.89 -11.97 -6.11
N ILE A 151 -3.45 -13.22 -6.13
CA ILE A 151 -3.78 -14.19 -5.08
C ILE A 151 -3.05 -13.84 -3.77
N LYS A 152 -1.81 -13.35 -3.82
CA LYS A 152 -1.03 -12.95 -2.63
C LYS A 152 -1.77 -11.91 -1.78
N ILE A 153 -2.47 -10.93 -2.38
CA ILE A 153 -3.22 -9.91 -1.60
C ILE A 153 -4.41 -10.47 -0.81
N ALA A 154 -4.86 -11.67 -1.14
CA ALA A 154 -5.93 -12.39 -0.43
C ALA A 154 -5.39 -13.46 0.54
N LYS A 155 -4.07 -13.66 0.59
CA LYS A 155 -3.43 -14.67 1.46
C LYS A 155 -2.50 -14.05 2.49
N CYS A 156 -1.74 -13.02 2.11
CA CYS A 156 -0.73 -12.41 2.96
C CYS A 156 -1.34 -11.33 3.87
N LEU A 157 -0.82 -11.21 5.09
CA LEU A 157 -1.11 -10.10 6.00
C LEU A 157 -0.43 -8.82 5.50
N ILE A 158 0.83 -8.93 5.06
CA ILE A 158 1.65 -7.80 4.60
C ILE A 158 2.13 -8.07 3.18
N ILE A 159 1.99 -7.08 2.32
CA ILE A 159 2.74 -6.98 1.07
C ILE A 159 3.85 -5.97 1.28
N ASN A 160 5.10 -6.42 1.18
CA ASN A 160 6.27 -5.57 1.11
C ASN A 160 6.53 -5.18 -0.35
N LEU A 161 6.23 -3.93 -0.69
CA LEU A 161 6.59 -3.26 -1.94
C LEU A 161 8.06 -2.84 -1.83
N ASP A 162 8.96 -3.81 -1.90
CA ASP A 162 10.39 -3.54 -1.81
C ASP A 162 10.90 -2.89 -3.09
N GLU A 163 11.95 -2.08 -2.96
CA GLU A 163 12.60 -1.41 -4.08
C GLU A 163 11.66 -0.66 -5.04
N MET A 164 10.73 0.15 -4.53
CA MET A 164 9.79 0.88 -5.37
C MET A 164 10.47 1.82 -6.39
N GLN A 165 11.75 2.17 -6.22
CA GLN A 165 12.53 2.87 -7.23
C GLN A 165 12.58 2.15 -8.59
N ASN A 166 12.44 0.82 -8.60
CA ASN A 166 12.48 0.01 -9.83
C ASN A 166 11.11 -0.06 -10.52
N PHE A 167 10.06 0.47 -9.89
CA PHE A 167 8.70 0.36 -10.41
C PHE A 167 8.54 1.30 -11.61
N MET A 168 8.04 0.76 -12.71
CA MET A 168 7.57 1.58 -13.82
C MET A 168 6.23 2.23 -13.46
N THR A 169 5.80 3.22 -14.27
CA THR A 169 4.48 3.87 -14.09
C THR A 169 3.35 2.85 -14.02
N LYS A 170 3.42 1.81 -14.86
CA LYS A 170 2.42 0.74 -14.92
C LYS A 170 2.36 -0.06 -13.61
N ASP A 171 3.50 -0.28 -12.95
CA ASP A 171 3.56 -1.04 -11.70
C ASP A 171 2.97 -0.23 -10.54
N ILE A 172 3.21 1.09 -10.52
CA ILE A 172 2.60 2.00 -9.55
C ILE A 172 1.07 2.04 -9.73
N GLU A 173 0.58 2.18 -10.96
CA GLU A 173 -0.86 2.16 -11.27
C GLU A 173 -1.51 0.82 -10.91
N PHE A 174 -0.84 -0.28 -11.24
CA PHE A 174 -1.28 -1.62 -10.86
C PHE A 174 -1.36 -1.76 -9.34
N THR A 175 -0.33 -1.32 -8.62
CA THR A 175 -0.31 -1.36 -7.14
C THR A 175 -1.43 -0.50 -6.54
N LYS A 176 -1.70 0.71 -7.08
CA LYS A 176 -2.86 1.53 -6.68
C LYS A 176 -4.18 0.79 -6.86
N SER A 177 -4.29 0.02 -7.95
CA SER A 177 -5.47 -0.82 -8.21
C SER A 177 -5.63 -1.91 -7.16
N LEU A 178 -4.53 -2.56 -6.75
CA LEU A 178 -4.54 -3.59 -5.70
C LEU A 178 -4.89 -3.03 -4.33
N ILE A 179 -4.31 -1.88 -3.95
CA ILE A 179 -4.63 -1.17 -2.71
C ILE A 179 -6.13 -0.83 -2.63
N SER A 180 -6.76 -0.55 -3.77
CA SER A 180 -8.17 -0.15 -3.83
C SER A 180 -9.16 -1.32 -3.85
N LYS A 181 -8.71 -2.55 -4.09
CA LYS A 181 -9.60 -3.73 -4.20
C LYS A 181 -10.18 -4.09 -2.84
N ASP A 182 -11.47 -4.43 -2.83
CA ASP A 182 -12.16 -5.03 -1.68
C ASP A 182 -11.97 -6.56 -1.65
N SER A 183 -11.96 -7.16 -2.83
CA SER A 183 -11.94 -8.59 -3.06
C SER A 183 -11.35 -8.90 -4.42
N ILE A 184 -10.96 -10.15 -4.59
CA ILE A 184 -10.55 -10.73 -5.87
C ILE A 184 -11.59 -11.78 -6.28
N ASN A 185 -11.80 -11.96 -7.57
CA ASN A 185 -12.60 -13.06 -8.11
C ASN A 185 -11.67 -13.94 -8.94
N GLU A 186 -11.03 -14.89 -8.27
CA GLU A 186 -9.99 -15.70 -8.87
C GLU A 186 -10.20 -17.18 -8.58
N ARG A 187 -9.71 -18.00 -9.50
CA ARG A 187 -9.63 -19.45 -9.27
C ARG A 187 -8.31 -19.73 -8.59
N LEU A 188 -8.35 -20.03 -7.30
CA LEU A 188 -7.18 -20.48 -6.58
C LEU A 188 -6.59 -21.75 -7.23
N PRO A 189 -5.29 -22.02 -7.06
CA PRO A 189 -4.70 -23.31 -7.42
C PRO A 189 -5.55 -24.45 -6.87
N TYR A 190 -5.84 -25.43 -7.74
CA TYR A 190 -6.70 -26.60 -7.48
C TYR A 190 -8.19 -26.30 -7.19
N GLY A 191 -8.63 -25.05 -7.32
CA GLY A 191 -10.04 -24.68 -7.27
C GLY A 191 -10.78 -25.16 -8.51
N ARG A 192 -11.95 -25.79 -8.34
CA ARG A 192 -12.80 -26.20 -9.46
C ARG A 192 -13.54 -25.01 -10.09
N LYS A 193 -13.78 -23.95 -9.31
CA LYS A 193 -14.50 -22.73 -9.72
C LYS A 193 -13.77 -21.49 -9.21
N SER A 194 -13.99 -20.35 -9.87
CA SER A 194 -13.59 -19.05 -9.35
C SER A 194 -14.47 -18.70 -8.16
N GLU A 195 -13.86 -18.14 -7.13
CA GLU A 195 -14.54 -17.71 -5.91
C GLU A 195 -14.17 -16.26 -5.60
N ARG A 196 -15.12 -15.53 -4.99
CA ARG A 196 -14.85 -14.19 -4.48
C ARG A 196 -14.14 -14.32 -3.14
N ILE A 197 -12.91 -13.84 -3.07
CA ILE A 197 -12.05 -13.92 -1.88
C ILE A 197 -11.75 -12.50 -1.42
N GLU A 198 -11.94 -12.23 -0.14
CA GLU A 198 -11.66 -10.93 0.46
C GLU A 198 -10.17 -10.62 0.41
N ARG A 199 -9.83 -9.35 0.14
CA ARG A 199 -8.45 -8.88 0.23
C ARG A 199 -8.14 -8.62 1.70
N ILE A 200 -7.15 -9.32 2.24
CA ILE A 200 -6.76 -9.22 3.65
C ILE A 200 -5.43 -8.50 3.88
N ALA A 201 -4.65 -8.29 2.82
CA ALA A 201 -3.31 -7.74 2.95
C ALA A 201 -3.31 -6.24 3.31
N SER A 202 -2.24 -5.75 3.91
CA SER A 202 -1.90 -4.33 3.97
C SER A 202 -0.54 -4.08 3.32
N PHE A 203 -0.36 -2.88 2.79
CA PHE A 203 0.79 -2.56 1.94
C PHE A 203 1.79 -1.67 2.69
N LEU A 204 3.03 -2.12 2.75
CA LEU A 204 4.19 -1.36 3.21
C LEU A 204 5.20 -1.35 2.07
N GLY A 205 5.99 -0.30 1.95
CA GLY A 205 7.00 -0.24 0.90
C GLY A 205 8.24 0.52 1.30
N SER A 206 9.29 0.31 0.53
CA SER A 206 10.58 0.96 0.72
C SER A 206 11.07 1.56 -0.60
N THR A 207 11.71 2.72 -0.54
CA THR A 207 12.37 3.33 -1.70
C THR A 207 13.60 4.12 -1.31
N ASN A 208 14.55 4.17 -2.25
CA ASN A 208 15.74 5.01 -2.16
C ASN A 208 15.66 6.27 -3.05
N GLN A 209 14.61 6.40 -3.86
CA GLN A 209 14.47 7.49 -4.83
C GLN A 209 13.25 8.36 -4.54
N ILE A 210 13.42 9.66 -4.76
CA ILE A 210 12.33 10.63 -4.88
C ILE A 210 11.61 10.40 -6.22
N GLY A 211 10.38 10.88 -6.35
CA GLY A 211 9.69 10.85 -7.64
C GLY A 211 8.90 9.56 -7.91
N ILE A 212 8.67 8.76 -6.87
CA ILE A 212 7.82 7.56 -6.95
C ILE A 212 6.35 7.89 -7.23
N LEU A 213 5.93 9.13 -6.95
CA LEU A 213 4.56 9.59 -7.18
C LEU A 213 4.49 10.34 -8.51
N LYS A 214 3.58 9.95 -9.40
CA LYS A 214 3.41 10.57 -10.72
C LYS A 214 2.09 11.33 -10.90
N ASP A 215 1.09 11.04 -10.06
CA ASP A 215 -0.22 11.70 -10.14
C ASP A 215 -0.46 12.61 -8.94
N ASN A 216 -1.46 13.47 -9.02
CA ASN A 216 -1.88 14.32 -7.89
C ASN A 216 -2.77 13.61 -6.86
N SER A 217 -3.40 12.48 -7.20
CA SER A 217 -4.27 11.74 -6.27
C SER A 217 -3.45 10.70 -5.49
N ASN A 218 -2.69 11.20 -4.51
CA ASN A 218 -1.73 10.42 -3.73
C ASN A 218 -2.22 10.03 -2.33
N VAL A 219 -3.52 10.19 -2.06
CA VAL A 219 -4.13 9.83 -0.76
C VAL A 219 -3.87 8.39 -0.33
N ARG A 220 -3.59 7.47 -1.28
CA ARG A 220 -3.25 6.07 -1.01
C ARG A 220 -1.85 5.89 -0.42
N TRP A 221 -0.94 6.83 -0.65
CA TRP A 221 0.46 6.71 -0.25
C TRP A 221 0.72 7.58 0.98
N LEU A 222 1.32 7.02 2.01
CA LEU A 222 1.80 7.73 3.19
C LEU A 222 3.32 7.66 3.16
N VAL A 223 3.97 8.63 2.49
CA VAL A 223 5.42 8.60 2.25
C VAL A 223 6.18 9.32 3.37
N PHE A 224 7.05 8.62 4.08
CA PHE A 224 7.84 9.20 5.16
C PHE A 224 9.33 9.13 4.83
N GLU A 225 10.02 10.26 4.92
CA GLU A 225 11.46 10.33 4.81
C GLU A 225 12.09 9.91 6.14
N VAL A 226 12.74 8.75 6.14
CA VAL A 226 13.37 8.15 7.31
C VAL A 226 14.86 8.46 7.32
N ASP A 227 15.34 9.01 8.43
CA ASP A 227 16.78 9.20 8.65
C ASP A 227 17.46 7.87 8.96
N HIS A 228 16.97 7.18 10.00
CA HIS A 228 17.48 5.88 10.44
C HIS A 228 16.44 5.09 11.23
N PHE A 229 16.68 3.79 11.32
CA PHE A 229 15.99 2.86 12.23
C PHE A 229 16.95 2.46 13.35
N ASP A 230 16.55 2.62 14.61
CA ASP A 230 17.26 2.06 15.76
C ASP A 230 16.94 0.57 15.85
N PHE A 231 17.89 -0.28 15.44
CA PHE A 231 17.74 -1.75 15.43
C PHE A 231 17.42 -2.36 16.80
N SER A 232 17.53 -1.60 17.90
CA SER A 232 17.00 -2.02 19.19
C SER A 232 15.48 -2.24 19.17
N TYR A 233 14.74 -1.82 18.13
CA TYR A 233 13.33 -2.22 17.97
C TYR A 233 13.16 -3.75 17.99
N SER A 234 14.17 -4.51 17.59
CA SER A 234 14.15 -5.98 17.56
C SER A 234 14.02 -6.63 18.94
N THR A 235 14.28 -5.89 20.03
CA THR A 235 14.07 -6.38 21.40
C THR A 235 12.62 -6.21 21.87
N ILE A 236 11.81 -5.44 21.14
CA ILE A 236 10.39 -5.27 21.43
C ILE A 236 9.67 -6.53 20.95
N ASP A 237 8.79 -7.08 21.79
CA ASP A 237 7.96 -8.21 21.38
C ASP A 237 6.86 -7.73 20.41
N ILE A 238 6.99 -8.12 19.15
CA ILE A 238 6.04 -7.78 18.08
C ILE A 238 4.60 -8.21 18.42
N ASN A 239 4.42 -9.29 19.19
CA ASN A 239 3.08 -9.72 19.61
C ASN A 239 2.43 -8.71 20.56
N LYS A 240 3.22 -8.01 21.39
CA LYS A 240 2.71 -6.97 22.28
C LYS A 240 2.32 -5.71 21.53
N VAL A 241 3.07 -5.36 20.48
CA VAL A 241 2.70 -4.28 19.55
C VAL A 241 1.36 -4.60 18.88
N TRP A 242 1.19 -5.81 18.35
CA TRP A 242 -0.07 -6.25 17.75
C TRP A 242 -1.21 -6.37 18.76
N SER A 243 -0.93 -6.77 20.00
CA SER A 243 -1.90 -6.78 21.11
C SER A 243 -2.42 -5.39 21.42
N HIS A 244 -1.54 -4.39 21.48
CA HIS A 244 -1.95 -2.99 21.62
C HIS A 244 -2.81 -2.55 20.43
N ALA A 245 -2.38 -2.81 19.18
CA ALA A 245 -3.18 -2.48 18.01
C ALA A 245 -4.55 -3.19 18.00
N TYR A 246 -4.62 -4.43 18.47
CA TYR A 246 -5.87 -5.19 18.59
C TYR A 246 -6.82 -4.55 19.63
N HIS A 247 -6.27 -4.10 20.76
CA HIS A 247 -7.05 -3.35 21.75
C HIS A 247 -7.67 -2.09 21.15
N LEU A 248 -6.88 -1.31 20.41
CA LEU A 248 -7.38 -0.13 19.70
C LEU A 248 -8.44 -0.47 18.64
N ALA A 249 -8.36 -1.65 18.01
CA ALA A 249 -9.31 -2.09 16.98
C ALA A 249 -10.68 -2.49 17.55
N TYR A 250 -10.70 -3.20 18.69
CA TYR A 250 -11.89 -3.91 19.16
C TYR A 250 -12.42 -3.45 20.53
N HIS A 251 -11.60 -2.77 21.32
CA HIS A 251 -11.96 -2.40 22.69
C HIS A 251 -12.02 -0.89 22.92
N ASP A 252 -11.18 -0.11 22.23
CA ASP A 252 -11.25 1.35 22.29
C ASP A 252 -12.23 1.93 21.25
N LYS A 253 -13.45 2.23 21.69
CA LYS A 253 -14.50 2.83 20.84
C LYS A 253 -14.21 4.28 20.42
N SER A 254 -13.27 4.95 21.09
CA SER A 254 -12.90 6.33 20.78
C SER A 254 -11.85 6.44 19.69
N PHE A 255 -11.13 5.35 19.42
CA PHE A 255 -10.06 5.34 18.43
C PHE A 255 -10.63 5.31 17.00
N ASN A 256 -10.29 6.32 16.20
CA ASN A 256 -10.60 6.34 14.77
C ASN A 256 -9.39 5.88 13.94
N PRO A 257 -9.43 4.68 13.34
CA PRO A 257 -8.30 4.16 12.55
C PRO A 257 -8.22 4.73 11.13
N PHE A 258 -9.25 5.44 10.66
CA PHE A 258 -9.29 5.99 9.31
C PHE A 258 -8.70 7.40 9.26
N LEU A 259 -8.19 7.79 8.09
CA LEU A 259 -7.73 9.16 7.89
C LEU A 259 -8.90 10.13 7.91
N THR A 260 -8.74 11.22 8.64
CA THR A 260 -9.69 12.35 8.59
C THR A 260 -9.46 13.18 7.32
N ALA A 261 -10.40 14.08 7.01
CA ALA A 261 -10.24 15.00 5.88
C ALA A 261 -8.99 15.88 6.04
N ASP A 262 -8.71 16.35 7.26
CA ASP A 262 -7.53 17.16 7.55
C ASP A 262 -6.23 16.37 7.40
N GLU A 263 -6.21 15.11 7.86
CA GLU A 263 -5.06 14.23 7.68
C GLU A 263 -4.80 13.90 6.20
N LEU A 264 -5.85 13.74 5.39
CA LEU A 264 -5.74 13.56 3.95
C LEU A 264 -5.14 14.80 3.27
N ASN A 265 -5.66 15.98 3.58
CA ASN A 265 -5.15 17.24 3.04
C ASN A 265 -3.69 17.47 3.43
N TYR A 266 -3.35 17.20 4.70
CA TYR A 266 -1.98 17.28 5.19
C TYR A 266 -1.05 16.30 4.47
N ASN A 267 -1.50 15.05 4.30
CA ASN A 267 -0.73 14.04 3.58
C ASN A 267 -0.50 14.41 2.12
N ASP A 268 -1.52 14.92 1.41
CA ASP A 268 -1.39 15.33 0.02
C ASP A 268 -0.41 16.51 -0.12
N ALA A 269 -0.46 17.49 0.78
CA ALA A 269 0.50 18.59 0.82
C ALA A 269 1.94 18.10 1.04
N LYS A 270 2.16 17.23 2.03
CA LYS A 270 3.46 16.61 2.30
C LYS A 270 3.97 15.77 1.11
N ASN A 271 3.09 14.97 0.51
CA ASN A 271 3.45 14.07 -0.59
C ASN A 271 3.86 14.81 -1.87
N SER A 272 3.50 16.09 -2.02
CA SER A 272 3.90 16.90 -3.18
C SER A 272 5.42 16.92 -3.40
N LYS A 273 6.24 16.86 -2.33
CA LYS A 273 7.71 16.80 -2.40
C LYS A 273 8.23 15.51 -3.04
N PHE A 274 7.46 14.42 -2.99
CA PHE A 274 7.85 13.11 -3.54
C PHE A 274 7.37 12.88 -4.97
N ARG A 275 6.77 13.90 -5.60
CA ARG A 275 6.30 13.82 -6.97
C ARG A 275 7.42 14.09 -7.97
N ALA A 276 7.52 13.25 -8.99
CA ALA A 276 8.32 13.56 -10.18
C ALA A 276 7.45 14.28 -11.19
N PHE A 277 7.96 15.38 -11.75
CA PHE A 277 7.38 15.97 -12.94
C PHE A 277 7.70 15.10 -14.15
N THR A 278 6.75 14.94 -15.07
CA THR A 278 7.07 14.35 -16.37
C THR A 278 7.83 15.37 -17.22
N ARG A 279 8.52 14.91 -18.28
CA ARG A 279 9.18 15.80 -19.23
C ARG A 279 8.22 16.86 -19.77
N GLU A 280 6.98 16.46 -20.10
CA GLU A 280 5.96 17.39 -20.57
C GLU A 280 5.58 18.42 -19.51
N GLU A 281 5.55 18.02 -18.23
CA GLU A 281 5.28 18.94 -17.13
C GLU A 281 6.45 19.92 -16.92
N GLU A 282 7.69 19.45 -17.00
CA GLU A 282 8.89 20.30 -16.95
C GLU A 282 8.92 21.31 -18.12
N GLU A 283 8.59 20.87 -19.34
CA GLU A 283 8.47 21.76 -20.50
C GLU A 283 7.41 22.84 -20.26
N ILE A 284 6.24 22.49 -19.70
CA ILE A 284 5.20 23.47 -19.37
C ILE A 284 5.68 24.44 -18.28
N ILE A 285 6.32 23.94 -17.21
CA ILE A 285 6.86 24.78 -16.13
C ILE A 285 7.89 25.77 -16.66
N ALA A 286 8.69 25.39 -17.67
CA ALA A 286 9.65 26.29 -18.28
C ALA A 286 8.98 27.42 -19.09
N PHE A 287 7.85 27.16 -19.75
CA PHE A 287 7.18 28.11 -20.65
C PHE A 287 6.03 28.90 -20.02
N VAL A 288 5.58 28.51 -18.82
CA VAL A 288 4.39 29.06 -18.18
C VAL A 288 4.67 29.37 -16.71
N GLU A 289 4.20 30.52 -16.24
CA GLU A 289 4.28 30.93 -14.83
C GLU A 289 2.93 31.36 -14.28
N HIS A 290 2.80 31.34 -12.95
CA HIS A 290 1.55 31.74 -12.28
C HIS A 290 1.33 33.25 -12.42
N SER A 291 0.09 33.67 -12.66
CA SER A 291 -0.30 35.08 -12.66
C SER A 291 -1.58 35.27 -11.84
N GLU A 292 -1.69 36.42 -11.18
CA GLU A 292 -2.92 36.86 -10.50
C GLU A 292 -3.66 37.97 -11.27
N ASP A 293 -3.09 38.49 -12.36
CA ASP A 293 -3.77 39.48 -13.22
C ASP A 293 -4.72 38.77 -14.20
N GLU A 294 -6.02 39.07 -14.13
CA GLU A 294 -7.03 38.46 -15.00
C GLU A 294 -6.76 38.65 -16.49
N LYS A 295 -6.02 39.70 -16.88
CA LYS A 295 -5.64 39.96 -18.27
C LYS A 295 -4.70 38.91 -18.83
N ASP A 296 -3.92 38.29 -17.96
CA ASP A 296 -2.94 37.29 -18.34
C ASP A 296 -3.59 35.91 -18.53
N PHE A 297 -4.76 35.66 -17.95
CA PHE A 297 -5.30 34.31 -17.83
C PHE A 297 -5.66 33.71 -19.20
N LEU A 298 -5.17 32.49 -19.41
CA LEU A 298 -5.34 31.75 -20.65
C LEU A 298 -6.31 30.59 -20.48
N THR A 299 -7.17 30.37 -21.46
CA THR A 299 -7.83 29.08 -21.67
C THR A 299 -6.81 28.04 -22.11
N VAL A 300 -7.13 26.76 -21.91
CA VAL A 300 -6.25 25.67 -22.38
C VAL A 300 -6.10 25.70 -23.90
N THR A 301 -7.15 26.09 -24.62
CA THR A 301 -7.13 26.21 -26.07
C THR A 301 -6.17 27.31 -26.53
N GLU A 302 -6.23 28.50 -25.92
CA GLU A 302 -5.29 29.59 -26.19
C GLU A 302 -3.85 29.17 -25.89
N LEU A 303 -3.63 28.52 -24.74
CA LEU A 303 -2.30 28.03 -24.37
C LEU A 303 -1.79 26.97 -25.38
N CYS A 304 -2.63 26.03 -25.81
CA CYS A 304 -2.28 25.06 -26.86
C CYS A 304 -1.85 25.74 -28.16
N PHE A 305 -2.52 26.83 -28.55
CA PHE A 305 -2.15 27.58 -29.74
C PHE A 305 -0.79 28.28 -29.57
N GLN A 306 -0.53 28.89 -28.42
CA GLN A 306 0.74 29.56 -28.14
C GLN A 306 1.90 28.56 -28.07
N LEU A 307 1.73 27.46 -27.32
CA LEU A 307 2.77 26.44 -27.16
C LEU A 307 2.95 25.54 -28.40
N LYS A 308 2.16 25.70 -29.47
CA LYS A 308 2.13 24.79 -30.63
C LYS A 308 3.49 24.52 -31.28
N LYS A 309 4.42 25.48 -31.19
CA LYS A 309 5.77 25.40 -31.79
C LYS A 309 6.82 24.77 -30.87
N VAL A 310 6.59 24.77 -29.56
CA VAL A 310 7.55 24.30 -28.54
C VAL A 310 7.10 23.03 -27.82
N PHE A 311 5.79 22.80 -27.73
CA PHE A 311 5.20 21.68 -27.02
C PHE A 311 4.67 20.64 -28.01
N ILE A 312 5.22 19.43 -27.93
CA ILE A 312 4.95 18.35 -28.90
C ILE A 312 3.48 17.91 -28.83
N ASN A 313 2.87 17.93 -27.63
CA ASN A 313 1.52 17.43 -27.44
C ASN A 313 0.46 18.53 -27.61
N LYS A 314 -0.20 18.52 -28.77
CA LYS A 314 -1.16 19.57 -29.18
C LYS A 314 -2.59 19.33 -28.68
N ASN A 315 -2.80 18.40 -27.75
CA ASN A 315 -4.13 18.05 -27.27
C ASN A 315 -4.53 18.90 -26.04
N PRO A 316 -5.58 19.75 -26.12
CA PRO A 316 -6.03 20.55 -24.98
C PRO A 316 -6.46 19.73 -23.76
N ILE A 317 -6.98 18.51 -23.96
CA ILE A 317 -7.36 17.63 -22.85
C ILE A 317 -6.11 17.19 -22.08
N VAL A 318 -5.03 16.86 -22.80
CA VAL A 318 -3.77 16.46 -22.17
C VAL A 318 -3.11 17.66 -21.50
N LEU A 319 -3.02 18.81 -22.19
CA LEU A 319 -2.44 20.04 -21.61
C LEU A 319 -3.19 20.48 -20.35
N GLY A 320 -4.53 20.44 -20.38
CA GLY A 320 -5.36 20.73 -19.21
C GLY A 320 -5.10 19.76 -18.06
N ARG A 321 -4.89 18.46 -18.33
CA ARG A 321 -4.51 17.49 -17.30
C ARG A 321 -3.15 17.81 -16.70
N LEU A 322 -2.14 18.11 -17.53
CA LEU A 322 -0.79 18.45 -17.08
C LEU A 322 -0.78 19.73 -16.23
N LEU A 323 -1.51 20.77 -16.62
CA LEU A 323 -1.62 22.00 -15.81
C LEU A 323 -2.23 21.74 -14.43
N ASN A 324 -3.30 20.94 -14.36
CA ASN A 324 -3.90 20.55 -13.08
C ASN A 324 -2.93 19.69 -12.26
N ASN A 325 -2.20 18.79 -12.91
CA ASN A 325 -1.17 17.99 -12.27
C ASN A 325 -0.09 18.90 -11.66
N ILE A 326 0.47 19.84 -12.42
CA ILE A 326 1.48 20.80 -11.92
C ILE A 326 0.95 21.63 -10.73
N GLY A 327 -0.37 21.87 -10.68
CA GLY A 327 -1.03 22.54 -9.56
C GLY A 327 -1.60 23.92 -9.92
N TYR A 328 -1.62 24.27 -11.20
CA TYR A 328 -2.23 25.51 -11.65
C TYR A 328 -3.74 25.48 -11.44
N LYS A 329 -4.27 26.57 -10.88
CA LYS A 329 -5.69 26.70 -10.56
C LYS A 329 -6.45 27.34 -11.71
N THR A 330 -7.71 26.94 -11.84
CA THR A 330 -8.63 27.56 -12.79
C THR A 330 -9.63 28.46 -12.11
N ILE A 331 -10.04 29.53 -12.80
CA ILE A 331 -11.11 30.43 -12.43
C ILE A 331 -12.11 30.54 -13.59
N ARG A 332 -13.37 30.88 -13.28
CA ARG A 332 -14.38 31.18 -14.31
C ARG A 332 -14.57 32.68 -14.40
N ILE A 333 -14.40 33.25 -15.58
CA ILE A 333 -14.45 34.70 -15.84
C ILE A 333 -15.50 35.01 -16.92
N GLY A 334 -16.13 36.17 -16.80
CA GLY A 334 -17.13 36.68 -17.74
C GLY A 334 -18.53 36.07 -17.59
N ASP A 335 -19.49 36.60 -18.35
CA ASP A 335 -20.90 36.19 -18.31
C ASP A 335 -21.11 34.75 -18.76
N GLU A 336 -20.33 34.30 -19.75
CA GLU A 336 -20.33 32.91 -20.22
C GLU A 336 -19.57 31.95 -19.30
N ARG A 337 -18.97 32.47 -18.20
CA ARG A 337 -18.23 31.70 -17.19
C ARG A 337 -17.12 30.81 -17.78
N THR A 338 -16.37 31.36 -18.73
CA THR A 338 -15.28 30.66 -19.42
C THR A 338 -14.21 30.24 -18.42
N LYS A 339 -13.81 28.96 -18.44
CA LYS A 339 -12.79 28.40 -17.55
C LYS A 339 -11.39 28.77 -18.06
N LYS A 340 -10.67 29.59 -17.30
CA LYS A 340 -9.29 30.01 -17.58
C LYS A 340 -8.34 29.57 -16.47
N TYR A 341 -7.07 29.37 -16.80
CA TYR A 341 -6.01 29.11 -15.84
C TYR A 341 -5.35 30.43 -15.41
N LYS A 342 -4.98 30.53 -14.14
CA LYS A 342 -4.26 31.66 -13.56
C LYS A 342 -2.78 31.66 -13.96
N ILE A 343 -2.51 31.78 -15.25
CA ILE A 343 -1.19 31.57 -15.83
C ILE A 343 -0.88 32.60 -16.90
N LYS A 344 0.41 32.85 -17.13
CA LYS A 344 0.95 33.60 -18.26
C LYS A 344 2.16 32.91 -18.85
N LEU A 345 2.56 33.32 -20.06
CA LEU A 345 3.81 32.86 -20.67
C LEU A 345 5.02 33.40 -19.90
N SER A 346 6.02 32.55 -19.68
CA SER A 346 7.25 32.94 -19.00
C SER A 346 8.12 33.83 -19.89
N ASN A 347 9.05 34.58 -19.26
CA ASN A 347 10.05 35.33 -20.01
C ASN A 347 10.89 34.42 -20.91
N TYR A 348 11.22 33.21 -20.44
CA TYR A 348 11.96 32.21 -21.21
C TYR A 348 11.23 31.82 -22.50
N TYR A 349 9.90 31.66 -22.47
CA TYR A 349 9.12 31.42 -23.69
C TYR A 349 9.32 32.54 -24.72
N HIS A 350 9.28 33.79 -24.28
CA HIS A 350 9.44 34.94 -25.18
C HIS A 350 10.87 35.06 -25.74
N GLU A 351 11.89 34.71 -24.95
CA GLU A 351 13.28 34.68 -25.40
C GLU A 351 13.56 33.54 -26.38
N PHE A 352 13.00 32.35 -26.11
CA PHE A 352 13.17 31.17 -26.97
C PHE A 352 12.70 31.39 -28.41
N PHE A 353 11.67 32.21 -28.62
CA PHE A 353 11.17 32.56 -29.96
C PHE A 353 11.84 33.79 -30.60
N ARG A 354 12.69 34.51 -29.85
CA ARG A 354 13.52 35.60 -30.39
C ARG A 354 14.85 35.08 -30.94
N MET A 355 15.29 33.91 -30.49
CA MET A 355 16.37 33.12 -31.09
C MET A 355 15.87 32.36 -32.32
#